data_AF-A0A7W0U905-F1
#
_entry.id   AF-A0A7W0U905-F1
#
_cell.length_a   1.000
_cell.length_b   1.000
_cell.length_c   1.000
_cell.angle_alpha   90.00
_cell.angle_beta   90.00
_cell.angle_gamma   90.00
#
_symmetry.space_group_name_H-M   'P 1'
#
loop_
_entity.id
_entity.type
_entity.pdbx_description
1 polymer ?
#
loop_
_entity_poly.entity_id
_entity_poly.type
_entity_poly.pdbx_seq_one_letter_code
_entity_poly.pdbx_strand_id
1 'polypeptide(L)'
;MARPSTAAEEGTFLESLMDTNLYSMGAYFSDQHPDLVEQVIGESEAIEEDGLVGYAEEHDLSLEQCFQTLLTGLAVRYYKAVAA
;
A
#
# COMPACT_ATOMS: atom_id res chain seq x y z
N MET A 1 -6.22 -34.22 -3.68
CA MET A 1 -5.13 -33.74 -2.80
C MET A 1 -5.49 -32.33 -2.36
N ALA A 2 -5.87 -32.14 -1.09
CA ALA A 2 -6.08 -30.81 -0.52
C ALA A 2 -4.70 -30.19 -0.22
N ARG A 3 -4.39 -29.01 -0.78
CA ARG A 3 -3.19 -28.26 -0.39
C ARG A 3 -3.40 -27.68 1.01
N PRO A 4 -2.59 -28.02 2.02
CA PRO A 4 -2.66 -27.36 3.30
C PRO A 4 -1.84 -26.06 3.29
N SER A 5 -2.37 -25.04 3.97
CA SER A 5 -1.77 -23.75 4.34
C SER A 5 -1.87 -22.59 3.33
N THR A 6 -2.93 -21.79 3.45
CA THR A 6 -3.00 -20.39 2.95
C THR A 6 -2.84 -19.38 4.07
N ALA A 7 -3.44 -19.63 5.24
CA ALA A 7 -3.49 -18.63 6.34
C ALA A 7 -2.13 -18.33 7.01
N ALA A 8 -1.22 -19.31 7.12
CA ALA A 8 0.08 -19.09 7.75
C ALA A 8 1.08 -18.40 6.79
N GLU A 9 0.95 -18.66 5.49
CA GLU A 9 1.76 -17.98 4.46
C GLU A 9 1.27 -16.54 4.26
N GLU A 10 -0.05 -16.31 4.24
CA GLU A 10 -0.65 -14.97 4.26
C GLU A 10 -0.22 -14.18 5.51
N GLY A 11 -0.18 -14.83 6.68
CA GLY A 11 0.28 -14.20 7.93
C GLY A 11 1.76 -13.81 7.89
N THR A 12 2.63 -14.68 7.38
CA THR A 12 4.08 -14.42 7.26
C THR A 12 4.38 -13.33 6.24
N PHE A 13 3.61 -13.31 5.14
CA PHE A 13 3.67 -12.28 4.11
C PHE A 13 3.22 -10.91 4.66
N LEU A 14 2.07 -10.86 5.34
CA LEU A 14 1.60 -9.65 6.01
C LEU A 14 2.61 -9.13 7.05
N GLU A 15 3.24 -10.03 7.81
CA GLU A 15 4.26 -9.67 8.80
C GLU A 15 5.52 -9.07 8.13
N SER A 16 5.97 -9.63 6.99
CA SER A 16 7.09 -9.08 6.21
C SER A 16 6.79 -7.70 5.59
N LEU A 17 5.52 -7.43 5.29
CA LEU A 17 5.06 -6.13 4.78
C LEU A 17 4.97 -5.05 5.87
N MET A 18 4.69 -5.45 7.11
CA MET A 18 4.71 -4.54 8.26
C MET A 18 6.14 -4.20 8.72
N ASP A 19 7.12 -5.04 8.41
CA ASP A 19 8.54 -4.81 8.74
C ASP A 19 9.21 -3.77 7.83
N THR A 20 8.58 -3.38 6.72
CA THR A 20 9.10 -2.30 5.88
C THR A 20 8.67 -0.95 6.46
N ASN A 21 9.63 -0.03 6.47
CA ASN A 21 9.64 1.22 7.22
C ASN A 21 8.65 2.30 6.70
N LEU A 22 7.37 1.93 6.53
CA LEU A 22 6.27 2.74 5.99
C LEU A 22 6.14 4.10 6.68
N TYR A 23 6.37 4.14 7.98
CA TYR A 23 6.32 5.38 8.76
C TYR A 23 7.47 6.34 8.43
N SER A 24 8.67 5.82 8.12
CA SER A 24 9.84 6.64 7.81
C SER A 24 9.87 7.12 6.35
N MET A 25 9.23 6.39 5.43
CA MET A 25 9.10 6.86 4.04
C MET A 25 8.05 7.98 3.92
N GLY A 26 6.90 7.88 4.61
CA GLY A 26 5.86 8.92 4.56
C GLY A 26 6.35 10.29 5.05
N ALA A 27 7.08 10.33 6.17
CA ALA A 27 7.64 11.57 6.71
C ALA A 27 8.78 12.16 5.84
N TYR A 28 9.58 11.31 5.19
CA TYR A 28 10.68 11.76 4.32
C TYR A 28 10.19 12.28 2.95
N PHE A 29 9.19 11.63 2.37
CA PHE A 29 8.64 12.04 1.06
C PHE A 29 7.78 13.30 1.14
N SER A 30 7.07 13.53 2.24
CA SER A 30 6.21 14.70 2.42
C SER A 30 6.97 16.04 2.38
N ASP A 31 8.24 16.08 2.83
CA ASP A 31 9.04 17.30 2.88
C ASP A 31 9.87 17.57 1.60
N GLN A 32 10.21 16.53 0.84
CA GLN A 32 11.15 16.64 -0.29
C GLN A 32 10.47 16.50 -1.67
N HIS A 33 9.33 15.81 -1.74
CA HIS A 33 8.63 15.51 -3.01
C HIS A 33 7.10 15.50 -2.84
N PRO A 34 6.46 16.67 -2.66
CA PRO A 34 5.01 16.76 -2.48
C PRO A 34 4.22 16.17 -3.68
N ASP A 35 4.76 16.28 -4.89
CA ASP A 35 4.12 15.74 -6.10
C ASP A 35 4.02 14.20 -6.08
N LEU A 36 5.01 13.52 -5.50
CA LEU A 36 5.01 12.06 -5.34
C LEU A 36 4.02 11.61 -4.26
N VAL A 37 3.79 12.45 -3.24
CA VAL A 37 2.75 12.22 -2.23
C VAL A 37 1.36 12.30 -2.86
N GLU A 38 1.08 13.32 -3.66
CA GLU A 38 -0.21 13.41 -4.36
C GLU A 38 -0.40 12.25 -5.35
N GLN A 39 0.67 11.83 -6.03
CA GLN A 39 0.62 10.66 -6.91
C GLN A 39 0.28 9.37 -6.16
N VAL A 40 0.95 9.09 -5.04
CA VAL A 40 0.66 7.91 -4.21
C VAL A 40 -0.75 7.93 -3.64
N ILE A 41 -1.27 9.11 -3.27
CA ILE A 41 -2.65 9.25 -2.82
C ILE A 41 -3.60 8.88 -3.97
N GLY A 42 -3.41 9.47 -5.14
CA GLY A 42 -4.25 9.17 -6.31
C GLY A 42 -4.20 7.71 -6.74
N GLU A 43 -3.02 7.09 -6.75
CA GLU A 43 -2.88 5.66 -7.02
C GLU A 43 -3.56 4.80 -5.94
N SER A 44 -3.48 5.20 -4.67
CA SER A 44 -4.19 4.48 -3.59
C SER A 44 -5.71 4.58 -3.70
N GLU A 45 -6.23 5.73 -4.15
CA GLU A 45 -7.68 5.93 -4.35
C GLU A 45 -8.19 5.12 -5.54
N ALA A 46 -7.43 5.06 -6.64
CA ALA A 46 -7.76 4.19 -7.78
C ALA A 46 -7.81 2.71 -7.37
N ILE A 47 -6.85 2.25 -6.55
CA ILE A 47 -6.87 0.89 -5.99
C ILE A 47 -8.10 0.64 -5.09
N GLU A 48 -8.58 1.65 -4.34
CA GLU A 48 -9.81 1.54 -3.54
C GLU A 48 -11.06 1.42 -4.42
N GLU A 49 -11.13 2.16 -5.52
CA GLU A 49 -12.26 2.16 -6.45
C GLU A 49 -12.35 0.85 -7.25
N ASP A 50 -11.23 0.40 -7.81
CA ASP A 50 -11.17 -0.79 -8.66
C ASP A 50 -11.07 -2.10 -7.85
N GLY A 51 -10.61 -1.99 -6.61
CA GLY A 51 -10.25 -3.11 -5.75
C GLY A 51 -8.89 -3.70 -6.11
N LEU A 52 -8.18 -4.17 -5.08
CA LEU A 52 -6.79 -4.66 -5.18
C LEU A 52 -6.54 -5.66 -6.32
N VAL A 53 -7.44 -6.64 -6.51
CA VAL A 53 -7.27 -7.66 -7.55
C VAL A 53 -7.53 -7.08 -8.94
N GLY A 54 -8.57 -6.26 -9.10
CA GLY A 54 -8.90 -5.64 -10.39
C GLY A 54 -7.80 -4.71 -10.86
N TYR A 55 -7.32 -3.85 -9.97
CA TYR A 55 -6.23 -2.94 -10.26
C TYR A 55 -4.91 -3.68 -10.58
N ALA A 56 -4.60 -4.75 -9.84
CA ALA A 56 -3.41 -5.56 -10.10
C ALA A 56 -3.45 -6.21 -11.49
N GLU A 57 -4.60 -6.75 -11.89
CA GLU A 57 -4.80 -7.37 -13.21
C GLU A 57 -4.73 -6.35 -14.35
N GLU A 58 -5.33 -5.17 -14.18
CA GLU A 58 -5.33 -4.11 -15.21
C GLU A 58 -3.93 -3.53 -15.45
N HIS A 59 -3.14 -3.39 -14.38
CA HIS A 59 -1.84 -2.71 -14.43
C HIS A 59 -0.63 -3.66 -14.52
N ASP A 60 -0.85 -4.98 -14.64
CA ASP A 60 0.20 -6.02 -14.62
C ASP A 60 1.13 -5.89 -13.40
N LEU A 61 0.53 -5.64 -12.24
CA LEU A 61 1.20 -5.50 -10.95
C LEU A 61 0.92 -6.72 -10.06
N SER A 62 1.80 -6.97 -9.10
CA SER A 62 1.51 -7.95 -8.07
C SER A 62 0.51 -7.40 -7.04
N LEU A 63 -0.28 -8.29 -6.44
CA LEU A 63 -1.18 -7.92 -5.35
C LEU A 63 -0.43 -7.28 -4.17
N GLU A 64 0.81 -7.70 -3.95
CA GLU A 64 1.72 -7.13 -2.95
C GLU A 64 1.98 -5.65 -3.22
N GLN A 65 2.33 -5.31 -4.46
CA GLN A 65 2.64 -3.94 -4.86
C GLN A 65 1.41 -3.04 -4.71
N CYS A 66 0.23 -3.50 -5.17
CA CYS A 66 -1.01 -2.76 -5.00
C CYS A 66 -1.36 -2.57 -3.51
N PHE A 67 -1.15 -3.59 -2.68
CA PHE A 67 -1.39 -3.50 -1.24
C PHE A 67 -0.44 -2.51 -0.55
N GLN A 68 0.85 -2.52 -0.91
CA GLN A 68 1.83 -1.58 -0.41
C GLN A 68 1.47 -0.13 -0.78
N THR A 69 1.09 0.12 -2.04
CA THR A 69 0.66 1.46 -2.49
C THR A 69 -0.58 1.92 -1.75
N LEU A 70 -1.59 1.05 -1.62
CA LEU A 70 -2.81 1.35 -0.88
C LEU A 70 -2.52 1.73 0.58
N LEU A 71 -1.75 0.90 1.28
CA LEU A 71 -1.39 1.12 2.68
C LEU A 71 -0.58 2.41 2.86
N THR A 72 0.33 2.69 1.93
CA THR A 72 1.14 3.92 1.94
C THR A 72 0.27 5.16 1.74
N GLY A 73 -0.63 5.16 0.74
CA GLY A 73 -1.53 6.28 0.49
C GLY A 73 -2.51 6.54 1.64
N LEU A 74 -3.02 5.48 2.28
CA LEU A 74 -3.80 5.59 3.53
C LEU A 74 -3.00 6.23 4.67
N ALA A 75 -1.76 5.78 4.88
CA ALA A 75 -0.89 6.33 5.92
C ALA A 75 -0.61 7.82 5.72
N VAL A 76 -0.38 8.24 4.48
CA VAL A 76 -0.12 9.65 4.14
C VAL A 76 -1.39 10.50 4.28
N ARG A 77 -2.56 10.01 3.84
CA ARG A 77 -3.85 10.68 4.08
C ARG A 77 -4.13 10.87 5.58
N TYR A 78 -3.86 9.83 6.39
CA TYR A 78 -3.99 9.93 7.84
C TYR A 78 -3.02 10.97 8.44
N TYR A 79 -1.74 10.93 8.04
CA TYR A 79 -0.77 11.92 8.50
C TYR A 79 -1.21 13.35 8.17
N LYS A 80 -1.63 13.61 6.92
CA LYS A 80 -2.16 14.92 6.50
C LYS A 80 -3.36 15.36 7.35
N ALA A 81 -4.26 14.44 7.69
CA ALA A 81 -5.43 14.75 8.52
C ALA A 81 -5.08 15.07 9.98
N VAL A 82 -3.99 14.52 10.51
CA VAL A 82 -3.55 14.71 11.92
C VAL A 82 -2.56 15.87 12.07
N ALA A 83 -1.72 16.12 11.06
CA ALA A 83 -0.71 17.18 11.07
C ALA A 83 -1.26 18.56 10.65
N ALA A 84 -2.51 18.61 10.18
CA ALA A 84 -3.22 19.83 9.80
C ALA A 84 -3.90 20.53 10.99
#